data_AF-A0A6H5G8R6-F1
#
_entry.id   AF-A0A6H5G8R6-F1
#
_cell.length_a   1.000
_cell.length_b   1.000
_cell.length_c   1.000
_cell.angle_alpha   90.00
_cell.angle_beta   90.00
_cell.angle_gamma   90.00
#
_symmetry.space_group_name_H-M   'P 1'
#
loop_
_entity.id
_entity.type
_entity.pdbx_description
1 polymer ?
#
loop_
_entity_poly.entity_id
_entity_poly.type
_entity_poly.pdbx_seq_one_letter_code
_entity_poly.pdbx_strand_id
1 'polypeptide(L)'
;MEYYVGIIFRYGMAGNTNVQGEDQKKLDVLANELFINMLKSSFTTCALVSEENDDIILIEPYKRGKYIVCFDPLDGSSNIDSNIDIGSIFAIYKKTDTADVSEKDALKPGREVVAAGYALYGSATVMMLSLGKGRGVNGFMLDPVRIF
;
A
#
# COMPACT_ATOMS: atom_id res chain seq x y z
N MET A 1 8.64 -12.85 21.42
CA MET A 1 7.42 -12.56 22.20
C MET A 1 7.27 -11.08 22.57
N GLU A 2 8.16 -10.18 22.11
CA GLU A 2 8.08 -8.74 22.41
C GLU A 2 7.49 -7.88 21.27
N TYR A 3 7.40 -8.39 20.03
CA TYR A 3 6.93 -7.57 18.89
C TYR A 3 5.41 -7.51 18.73
N TYR A 4 4.68 -8.54 19.18
CA TYR A 4 3.20 -8.51 19.21
C TYR A 4 2.68 -7.46 20.20
N VAL A 5 3.51 -7.10 21.18
CA VAL A 5 3.20 -6.06 22.16
C VAL A 5 3.34 -4.67 21.52
N GLY A 6 4.16 -4.44 20.49
CA GLY A 6 4.36 -3.10 19.90
C GLY A 6 3.12 -2.50 19.23
N ILE A 7 2.31 -3.33 18.56
CA ILE A 7 1.05 -2.90 17.93
C ILE A 7 -0.06 -2.82 18.98
N ILE A 8 -0.10 -3.76 19.94
CA ILE A 8 -1.08 -3.77 21.03
C ILE A 8 -0.84 -2.61 22.02
N PHE A 9 0.40 -2.18 22.25
CA PHE A 9 0.71 -1.08 23.19
C PHE A 9 0.40 0.30 22.60
N ARG A 10 0.39 0.46 21.27
CA ARG A 10 -0.09 1.70 20.63
C ARG A 10 -1.62 1.81 20.61
N TYR A 11 -2.34 0.69 20.75
CA TYR A 11 -3.80 0.67 20.85
C TYR A 11 -4.34 0.54 22.30
N GLY A 12 -3.51 0.13 23.27
CA GLY A 12 -3.98 -0.32 24.59
C GLY A 12 -3.90 0.66 25.78
N MET A 13 -3.23 1.81 25.66
CA MET A 13 -3.18 2.81 26.76
C MET A 13 -3.18 4.24 26.24
N ALA A 14 -4.21 4.60 25.46
CA ALA A 14 -4.66 5.98 25.40
C ALA A 14 -6.11 5.97 25.88
N GLY A 15 -6.30 6.31 27.15
CA GLY A 15 -7.62 6.48 27.72
C GLY A 15 -8.37 7.59 26.97
N ASN A 16 -9.16 7.19 26.00
CA ASN A 16 -10.39 7.88 25.60
C ASN A 16 -11.29 6.83 24.96
N THR A 17 -12.36 6.51 25.67
CA THR A 17 -13.45 5.68 25.18
C THR A 17 -14.17 6.47 24.10
N ASN A 18 -13.82 6.25 22.83
CA ASN A 18 -14.51 6.88 21.72
C ASN A 18 -15.51 5.88 21.12
N VAL A 19 -16.79 6.22 21.28
CA VAL A 19 -17.91 5.27 21.28
C VAL A 19 -18.49 5.03 19.88
N GLN A 20 -17.94 5.60 18.80
CA GLN A 20 -18.54 5.52 17.45
C GLN A 20 -17.47 5.63 16.34
N GLY A 21 -16.97 4.50 15.82
CA GLY A 21 -16.37 4.41 14.48
C GLY A 21 -15.00 5.08 14.22
N GLU A 22 -14.24 5.45 15.25
CA GLU A 22 -12.96 6.14 15.09
C GLU A 22 -11.75 5.24 14.80
N ASP A 23 -11.77 3.97 15.22
CA ASP A 23 -10.62 3.08 15.03
C ASP A 23 -10.44 2.63 13.58
N GLN A 24 -11.53 2.51 12.81
CA GLN A 24 -11.47 2.18 11.37
C GLN A 24 -10.65 3.24 10.60
N LYS A 25 -10.95 4.53 10.78
CA LYS A 25 -10.22 5.64 10.13
C LYS A 25 -8.74 5.69 10.50
N LYS A 26 -8.33 5.19 11.67
CA LYS A 26 -6.93 5.23 12.10
C LYS A 26 -6.06 4.26 11.32
N LEU A 27 -6.58 3.08 10.96
CA LEU A 27 -5.78 2.07 10.27
C LEU A 27 -5.62 2.43 8.78
N ASP A 28 -6.67 2.96 8.15
CA ASP A 28 -6.62 3.50 6.79
C ASP A 28 -5.55 4.60 6.66
N VAL A 29 -5.60 5.60 7.56
CA VAL A 29 -4.61 6.68 7.61
C VAL A 29 -3.19 6.15 7.84
N LEU A 30 -3.02 5.20 8.77
CA LEU A 30 -1.72 4.61 9.05
C LEU A 30 -1.16 3.82 7.86
N ALA A 31 -2.00 3.02 7.19
CA ALA A 31 -1.61 2.23 6.03
C ALA A 31 -1.20 3.16 4.88
N ASN A 32 -1.98 4.21 4.63
CA ASN A 32 -1.68 5.21 3.62
C ASN A 32 -0.33 5.93 3.89
N GLU A 33 -0.12 6.41 5.11
CA GLU A 33 1.15 7.05 5.50
C GLU A 33 2.34 6.10 5.32
N LEU A 34 2.18 4.81 5.67
CA LEU A 34 3.23 3.81 5.52
C LEU A 34 3.57 3.59 4.03
N PHE A 35 2.57 3.40 3.17
CA PHE A 35 2.77 3.25 1.73
C PHE A 35 3.49 4.46 1.14
N ILE A 36 3.02 5.68 1.43
CA ILE A 36 3.61 6.91 0.92
C ILE A 36 5.06 7.04 1.37
N ASN A 37 5.34 6.84 2.66
CA ASN A 37 6.69 7.01 3.21
C ASN A 37 7.67 5.97 2.65
N MET A 38 7.25 4.71 2.54
CA MET A 38 8.10 3.64 2.00
C MET A 38 8.36 3.81 0.51
N LEU A 39 7.34 4.18 -0.28
CA LEU A 39 7.47 4.41 -1.72
C LEU A 39 8.24 5.69 -2.05
N LYS A 40 8.15 6.74 -1.23
CA LYS A 40 8.99 7.94 -1.35
C LYS A 40 10.45 7.64 -1.04
N SER A 41 10.71 6.79 -0.04
CA SER A 41 12.06 6.46 0.42
C SER A 41 12.75 5.41 -0.44
N SER A 42 12.05 4.81 -1.41
CA SER A 42 12.63 3.81 -2.31
C SER A 42 13.51 4.40 -3.42
N PHE A 43 13.40 5.71 -3.70
CA PHE A 43 14.04 6.39 -4.84
C PHE A 43 13.65 5.81 -6.21
N THR A 44 12.59 5.01 -6.30
CA THR A 44 12.16 4.35 -7.54
C THR A 44 10.88 4.94 -8.13
N THR A 45 10.12 5.73 -7.37
CA THR A 45 8.82 6.27 -7.75
C THR A 45 8.89 7.75 -8.16
N CYS A 46 8.00 8.19 -9.05
CA CYS A 46 7.90 9.57 -9.50
C CYS A 46 6.54 10.21 -9.25
N ALA A 47 5.49 9.41 -9.16
CA ALA A 47 4.20 9.80 -8.61
C ALA A 47 3.51 8.62 -7.93
N LEU A 48 2.63 8.93 -7.00
CA LEU A 48 1.81 7.98 -6.28
C LEU A 48 0.34 8.37 -6.38
N VAL A 49 -0.54 7.38 -6.53
CA VAL A 49 -2.00 7.55 -6.50
C VAL A 49 -2.53 6.62 -5.41
N SER A 50 -3.14 7.19 -4.38
CA SER A 50 -3.74 6.44 -3.27
C SER A 50 -5.26 6.55 -3.36
N GLU A 51 -5.98 5.52 -2.95
CA GLU A 51 -7.43 5.61 -2.71
C GLU A 51 -7.75 6.69 -1.65
N GLU A 52 -6.87 6.84 -0.65
CA GLU A 52 -7.03 7.74 0.49
C GLU A 52 -6.60 9.20 0.24
N ASN A 53 -6.25 9.56 -1.00
CA ASN A 53 -5.82 10.91 -1.37
C ASN A 53 -6.54 11.38 -2.64
N ASP A 54 -7.23 12.53 -2.53
CA ASP A 54 -7.93 13.15 -3.66
C ASP A 54 -6.97 13.53 -4.82
N ASP A 55 -5.79 14.02 -4.47
CA ASP A 55 -4.79 14.50 -5.42
C ASP A 55 -3.62 13.52 -5.60
N ILE A 56 -3.06 13.50 -6.81
CA ILE A 56 -1.82 12.77 -7.10
C ILE A 56 -0.66 13.29 -6.26
N ILE A 57 0.10 12.38 -5.66
CA ILE A 57 1.27 12.72 -4.85
C ILE A 57 2.51 12.70 -5.74
N LEU A 58 3.04 13.88 -6.06
CA LEU A 58 4.27 14.02 -6.84
C LEU A 58 5.51 13.85 -5.96
N ILE A 59 6.48 13.05 -6.43
CA ILE A 59 7.74 12.86 -5.72
C ILE A 59 8.71 14.00 -6.03
N GLU A 60 9.41 14.46 -4.99
CA GLU A 60 10.38 15.54 -5.08
C GLU A 60 11.51 15.17 -6.07
N PRO A 61 12.02 16.11 -6.89
CA PRO A 61 12.95 15.79 -7.97
C PRO A 61 14.19 14.97 -7.54
N TYR A 62 14.71 15.22 -6.34
CA TYR A 62 15.91 14.55 -5.81
C TYR A 62 15.67 13.11 -5.30
N LYS A 63 14.40 12.71 -5.12
CA LYS A 63 13.99 11.34 -4.76
C LYS A 63 13.32 10.59 -5.91
N ARG A 64 13.23 11.22 -7.08
CA ARG A 64 12.39 10.77 -8.18
C ARG A 64 13.03 9.59 -8.92
N GLY A 65 12.27 8.51 -9.06
CA GLY A 65 12.58 7.40 -9.95
C GLY A 65 11.75 7.41 -11.23
N LYS A 66 11.42 6.22 -11.74
CA LYS A 66 10.77 6.03 -13.06
C LYS A 66 9.40 5.35 -13.00
N TYR A 67 8.92 5.03 -11.81
CA TYR A 67 7.67 4.30 -11.63
C TYR A 67 6.56 5.15 -11.05
N ILE A 68 5.35 4.90 -11.49
CA ILE A 68 4.13 5.44 -10.90
C ILE A 68 3.44 4.29 -10.20
N VAL A 69 3.04 4.48 -8.95
CA VAL A 69 2.39 3.44 -8.16
C VAL A 69 1.00 3.89 -7.79
N CYS A 70 0.00 3.16 -8.26
CA CYS A 70 -1.38 3.30 -7.82
C CYS A 70 -1.66 2.22 -6.77
N PHE A 71 -2.26 2.56 -5.66
CA PHE A 71 -2.52 1.60 -4.59
C PHE A 71 -3.79 1.89 -3.81
N ASP A 72 -4.38 0.83 -3.30
CA ASP A 72 -5.34 0.85 -2.21
C ASP A 72 -4.58 0.34 -0.98
N PRO A 73 -4.30 1.22 0.01
CA PRO A 73 -3.48 0.85 1.15
C PRO A 73 -4.19 -0.13 2.09
N LEU A 74 -5.52 -0.15 2.11
CA LEU A 74 -6.30 -1.01 3.00
C LEU A 74 -7.68 -1.35 2.41
N ASP A 75 -7.70 -2.26 1.44
CA ASP A 75 -8.93 -2.76 0.85
C ASP A 75 -9.74 -3.55 1.87
N GLY A 76 -11.04 -3.25 1.92
CA GLY A 76 -11.98 -3.89 2.83
C GLY A 76 -11.92 -3.36 4.27
N SER A 77 -11.42 -2.16 4.53
CA SER A 77 -11.34 -1.58 5.89
C SER A 77 -12.66 -1.65 6.69
N SER A 78 -13.82 -1.53 6.03
CA SER A 78 -15.14 -1.73 6.65
C SER A 78 -15.36 -3.12 7.30
N ASN A 79 -14.56 -4.12 6.92
CA ASN A 79 -14.63 -5.50 7.42
C ASN A 79 -13.77 -5.75 8.66
N ILE A 80 -12.96 -4.77 9.10
CA ILE A 80 -12.03 -4.90 10.23
C ILE A 80 -12.76 -5.40 11.50
N ASP A 81 -13.89 -4.79 11.84
CA ASP A 81 -14.65 -5.13 13.05
C ASP A 81 -15.30 -6.51 12.98
N SER A 82 -15.45 -7.06 11.78
CA SER A 82 -16.02 -8.39 11.53
C SER A 82 -14.97 -9.50 11.47
N ASN A 83 -13.68 -9.16 11.62
CA ASN A 83 -12.55 -10.09 11.51
C ASN A 83 -12.59 -10.93 10.22
N ILE A 84 -13.02 -10.29 9.13
CA ILE A 84 -12.99 -10.81 7.76
C ILE A 84 -11.68 -10.37 7.11
N ASP A 85 -11.18 -11.17 6.16
CA ASP A 85 -9.96 -10.88 5.43
C ASP A 85 -10.00 -9.49 4.77
N ILE A 86 -8.91 -8.75 4.97
CA ILE A 86 -8.63 -7.44 4.36
C ILE A 86 -7.31 -7.51 3.59
N GLY A 87 -6.97 -6.48 2.82
CA GLY A 87 -5.75 -6.50 2.02
C GLY A 87 -5.21 -5.14 1.64
N SER A 88 -4.16 -5.14 0.82
CA SER A 88 -3.70 -3.95 0.12
C SER A 88 -3.48 -4.31 -1.33
N ILE A 89 -3.84 -3.42 -2.25
CA ILE A 89 -3.74 -3.65 -3.70
C ILE A 89 -2.78 -2.63 -4.28
N PHE A 90 -1.95 -3.03 -5.25
CA PHE A 90 -1.10 -2.08 -5.96
C PHE A 90 -0.92 -2.43 -7.44
N ALA A 91 -0.72 -1.39 -8.23
CA ALA A 91 -0.36 -1.45 -9.64
C ALA A 91 0.79 -0.48 -9.93
N ILE A 92 1.78 -0.96 -10.67
CA ILE A 92 2.98 -0.22 -11.01
C ILE A 92 2.98 0.04 -12.50
N TYR A 93 3.09 1.31 -12.87
CA TYR A 93 3.32 1.79 -14.23
C TYR A 93 4.75 2.31 -14.36
N LYS A 94 5.27 2.27 -15.59
CA LYS A 94 6.56 2.88 -15.91
C LYS A 94 6.35 4.17 -16.67
N LYS A 95 6.93 5.27 -16.20
CA LYS A 95 7.05 6.50 -16.98
C LYS A 95 8.15 6.31 -18.03
N THR A 96 7.84 6.62 -19.28
CA THR A 96 8.71 6.34 -20.44
C THR A 96 9.22 7.61 -21.11
N ASP A 97 8.55 8.75 -20.95
CA ASP A 97 9.01 10.04 -21.44
C ASP A 97 9.85 10.78 -20.39
N THR A 98 10.52 11.84 -20.85
CA THR A 98 11.36 12.73 -20.04
C THR A 98 10.63 14.00 -19.60
N ALA A 99 9.33 14.12 -19.87
CA ALA A 99 8.57 15.30 -19.49
C ALA A 99 8.32 15.31 -17.97
N ASP A 100 7.91 16.48 -17.47
CA ASP A 100 7.51 16.60 -16.07
C ASP A 100 6.36 15.65 -15.74
N VAL A 101 6.38 15.14 -14.51
CA VAL A 101 5.38 14.18 -14.03
C VAL A 101 4.08 14.93 -13.80
N SER A 102 3.00 14.39 -14.35
CA SER A 102 1.65 14.94 -14.22
C SER A 102 0.64 13.84 -13.94
N GLU A 103 -0.56 14.22 -13.51
CA GLU A 103 -1.68 13.30 -13.29
C GLU A 103 -1.98 12.41 -14.52
N LYS A 104 -1.83 12.96 -15.72
CA LYS A 104 -2.03 12.24 -17.00
C LYS A 104 -1.11 11.03 -17.14
N ASP A 105 0.05 11.04 -16.49
CA ASP A 105 0.97 9.90 -16.52
C ASP A 105 0.44 8.69 -15.74
N ALA A 106 -0.45 8.91 -14.76
CA ALA A 106 -1.12 7.86 -14.00
C ALA A 106 -2.40 7.35 -14.68
N LEU A 107 -3.03 8.16 -15.52
CA LEU A 107 -4.25 7.82 -16.28
C LEU A 107 -3.94 6.96 -17.51
N LYS A 108 -3.38 5.77 -17.27
CA LYS A 108 -2.99 4.80 -18.29
C LYS A 108 -3.89 3.56 -18.26
N PRO A 109 -4.09 2.89 -19.40
CA PRO A 109 -4.85 1.65 -19.43
C PRO A 109 -4.09 0.54 -18.68
N GLY A 110 -4.82 -0.33 -17.97
CA GLY A 110 -4.23 -1.41 -17.18
C GLY A 110 -3.33 -2.39 -17.95
N ARG A 111 -3.43 -2.44 -19.29
CA ARG A 111 -2.50 -3.21 -20.16
C ARG A 111 -1.05 -2.71 -20.11
N GLU A 112 -0.83 -1.48 -19.61
CA GLU A 112 0.49 -0.86 -19.44
C GLU A 112 1.09 -1.07 -18.04
N VAL A 113 0.37 -1.74 -17.15
CA VAL A 113 0.91 -2.16 -15.85
C VAL A 113 2.11 -3.08 -16.06
N VAL A 114 3.23 -2.73 -15.47
CA VAL A 114 4.48 -3.51 -15.54
C VAL A 114 4.60 -4.53 -14.41
N ALA A 115 3.95 -4.27 -13.28
CA ALA A 115 3.79 -5.18 -12.16
C ALA A 115 2.54 -4.81 -11.36
N ALA A 116 1.85 -5.80 -10.82
CA ALA A 116 0.72 -5.59 -9.91
C ALA A 116 0.64 -6.74 -8.92
N GLY A 117 -0.04 -6.49 -7.81
CA GLY A 117 -0.21 -7.49 -6.79
C GLY A 117 -1.16 -7.03 -5.70
N TYR A 118 -1.36 -7.93 -4.75
CA TYR A 118 -2.06 -7.62 -3.52
C TYR A 118 -1.45 -8.40 -2.37
N ALA A 119 -1.47 -7.78 -1.19
CA ALA A 119 -1.27 -8.47 0.07
C ALA A 119 -2.64 -8.83 0.64
N LEU A 120 -2.81 -10.07 1.10
CA LEU A 120 -3.97 -10.54 1.81
C LEU A 120 -3.60 -10.74 3.28
N TYR A 121 -4.35 -10.12 4.18
CA TYR A 121 -4.20 -10.21 5.62
C TYR A 121 -5.33 -11.06 6.21
N GLY A 122 -5.27 -12.37 5.96
CA GLY A 122 -6.22 -13.35 6.50
C GLY A 122 -5.59 -14.22 7.59
N SER A 123 -5.95 -15.50 7.62
CA SER A 123 -5.35 -16.48 8.54
C SER A 123 -3.82 -16.61 8.41
N ALA A 124 -3.28 -16.25 7.25
CA ALA A 124 -1.87 -16.03 7.00
C ALA A 124 -1.70 -14.80 6.09
N THR A 125 -0.59 -14.08 6.23
CA THR A 125 -0.27 -12.97 5.32
C THR A 125 0.34 -13.52 4.03
N VAL A 126 -0.30 -13.27 2.90
CA VAL A 126 0.13 -13.73 1.58
C VAL A 126 0.27 -12.55 0.63
N MET A 127 1.36 -12.50 -0.13
CA MET A 127 1.57 -11.55 -1.22
C MET A 127 1.43 -12.27 -2.56
N MET A 128 0.50 -11.81 -3.38
CA MET A 128 0.33 -12.26 -4.76
C MET A 128 0.94 -11.23 -5.70
N LEU A 129 1.84 -11.65 -6.58
CA LEU A 129 2.59 -10.77 -7.47
C LEU A 129 2.58 -11.27 -8.91
N SER A 130 2.28 -10.37 -9.85
CA SER A 130 2.45 -10.59 -11.28
C SER A 130 3.40 -9.55 -11.88
N LEU A 131 4.29 -10.00 -12.76
CA LEU A 131 5.32 -9.17 -13.41
C LEU A 131 5.06 -9.09 -14.92
N GLY A 132 3.96 -8.47 -15.32
CA GLY A 132 3.65 -8.21 -16.73
C GLY A 132 3.41 -9.45 -17.60
N LYS A 133 3.23 -9.23 -18.91
CA LYS A 133 2.77 -10.26 -19.84
C LYS A 133 3.71 -11.47 -19.88
N GLY A 134 3.14 -12.67 -19.70
CA GLY A 134 3.82 -13.95 -19.89
C GLY A 134 4.65 -14.45 -18.71
N ARG A 135 4.66 -13.75 -17.57
CA ARG A 135 5.44 -14.17 -16.37
C ARG A 135 4.62 -14.86 -15.28
N GLY A 136 3.32 -15.04 -15.51
CA GLY A 136 2.40 -15.69 -14.58
C GLY A 136 2.13 -14.88 -13.31
N VAL A 137 1.65 -15.59 -12.29
CA VAL A 137 1.34 -15.05 -10.96
C VAL A 137 2.06 -15.93 -9.94
N ASN A 138 2.73 -15.31 -8.98
CA ASN A 138 3.48 -16.01 -7.92
C ASN A 138 2.92 -15.58 -6.56
N GLY A 139 2.81 -16.53 -5.63
CA GLY A 139 2.38 -16.29 -4.25
C GLY A 139 3.54 -16.46 -3.27
N PHE A 140 3.64 -15.56 -2.31
CA PHE A 140 4.65 -15.56 -1.25
C PHE A 140 3.94 -15.45 0.10
N MET A 141 4.16 -16.41 1.00
CA MET A 141 3.60 -16.35 2.35
C MET A 141 4.63 -15.75 3.31
N LEU A 142 4.19 -14.82 4.14
CA LEU A 142 5.04 -14.23 5.19
C LEU A 142 5.27 -15.26 6.29
N ASP A 143 6.54 -15.50 6.63
CA ASP A 143 6.93 -16.17 7.87
C ASP A 143 7.11 -15.10 8.96
N PRO A 144 6.20 -15.01 9.94
CA PRO A 144 6.25 -13.96 10.96
C PRO A 144 7.44 -14.12 11.92
N VAL A 145 8.10 -15.28 11.95
CA VAL A 145 9.21 -15.57 12.87
C VAL A 145 10.56 -15.18 12.25
N ARG A 146 10.62 -14.90 10.95
CA ARG A 146 11.85 -14.59 10.20
C ARG A 146 11.91 -13.16 9.65
N ILE A 147 11.29 -12.21 10.33
CA ILE A 147 11.26 -10.80 9.89
C ILE A 147 12.61 -10.08 10.12
N PHE A 148 13.62 -10.73 10.71
CA PHE A 148 14.99 -10.23 10.86
C PHE A 148 16.03 -11.33 10.63
#